data_AF-A0A3G8LIV6-F1
#
_entry.id   AF-A0A3G8LIV6-F1
#
_cell.length_a   1.000
_cell.length_b   1.000
_cell.length_c   1.000
_cell.angle_alpha   90.00
_cell.angle_beta   90.00
_cell.angle_gamma   90.00
#
_symmetry.space_group_name_H-M   'P 1'
#
loop_
_entity.id
_entity.type
_entity.pdbx_description
1 polymer ?
#
loop_
_entity_poly.entity_id
_entity_poly.type
_entity_poly.pdbx_seq_one_letter_code
_entity_poly.pdbx_strand_id
1 'polypeptide(L)'
;MLTNDPQVVNVVKEEQVFKDDFDAQLEPVEYILHRGGVATTRDIERKSTDNAILDKYPVKIKITRDFINDDAIIELTFHDLLLENRTRHEILINEKQLDMNIRRRSSNGESTYFITRYIDGTKISFSELEVFKMTAFTSIRNYTNYLVGFELFFNHTSNKPSQKFDLINNNIKFSYVRSVEFNITRRSFEEILSESNVSFKKEVIETELNMNEPNLGQGYRHIATSTHQIKSTRDEEPKFYLTNVPENLFDSINIENSFKYKSYYITSEKIRLSNDKFKINYYINERHTYNKKTKEFDKVYDGSQGLYLPLNFKGEFSFNFSVKQNIFKNMDNLRLTKIINQPFFNKEEGKIRLRMSYESYSEQESNKFFKVWKPAVVVNNN
;
A
#
# COMPACT_ATOMS: atom_id res chain seq x y z
N MET A 1 1.52 48.19 -23.45
CA MET A 1 1.74 47.42 -22.21
C MET A 1 1.04 46.08 -22.39
N LEU A 2 1.77 44.99 -22.55
CA LEU A 2 1.21 43.64 -22.54
C LEU A 2 1.48 43.06 -21.15
N THR A 3 0.47 43.15 -20.28
CA THR A 3 0.44 42.45 -18.99
C THR A 3 0.10 41.00 -19.27
N ASN A 4 1.14 40.19 -19.54
CA ASN A 4 1.01 38.75 -19.43
C ASN A 4 1.19 38.41 -17.96
N ASP A 5 0.09 38.37 -17.22
CA ASP A 5 0.09 37.70 -15.93
C ASP A 5 0.47 36.23 -16.15
N PRO A 6 1.42 35.67 -15.39
CA PRO A 6 1.76 34.26 -15.48
C PRO A 6 0.53 33.46 -15.07
N GLN A 7 -0.10 32.79 -16.03
CA GLN A 7 -1.09 31.76 -15.72
C GLN A 7 -0.37 30.68 -14.92
N VAL A 8 -0.70 30.57 -13.64
CA VAL A 8 -0.36 29.41 -12.83
C VAL A 8 -1.07 28.22 -13.46
N VAL A 9 -0.36 27.49 -14.31
CA VAL A 9 -0.81 26.20 -14.81
C VAL A 9 -0.78 25.27 -13.61
N ASN A 10 -1.93 25.11 -12.94
CA ASN A 10 -2.14 24.01 -12.02
C ASN A 10 -2.04 22.74 -12.85
N VAL A 11 -0.86 22.11 -12.85
CA VAL A 11 -0.69 20.77 -13.40
C VAL A 11 -1.49 19.84 -12.52
N VAL A 12 -2.70 19.49 -12.98
CA VAL A 12 -3.52 18.47 -12.32
C VAL A 12 -2.79 17.15 -12.53
N LYS A 13 -2.17 16.64 -11.46
CA LYS A 13 -1.55 15.32 -11.47
C LYS A 13 -2.64 14.28 -11.65
N GLU A 14 -2.41 13.32 -12.52
CA GLU A 14 -3.30 12.17 -12.65
C GLU A 14 -3.24 11.34 -11.35
N GLU A 15 -4.40 10.87 -10.88
CA GLU A 15 -4.47 10.05 -9.67
C GLU A 15 -4.47 8.58 -10.06
N GLN A 16 -3.56 7.81 -9.48
CA GLN A 16 -3.50 6.37 -9.67
C GLN A 16 -3.82 5.66 -8.36
N VAL A 17 -4.84 4.80 -8.41
CA VAL A 17 -5.37 4.10 -7.24
C VAL A 17 -5.15 2.60 -7.41
N PHE A 18 -4.37 2.02 -6.50
CA PHE A 18 -4.21 0.58 -6.35
C PHE A 18 -5.07 0.10 -5.19
N LYS A 19 -6.02 -0.78 -5.49
CA LYS A 19 -6.95 -1.32 -4.51
C LYS A 19 -6.79 -2.82 -4.43
N ASP A 20 -6.56 -3.30 -3.22
CA ASP A 20 -6.73 -4.69 -2.79
C ASP A 20 -7.95 -4.72 -1.88
N ASP A 21 -9.00 -5.39 -2.34
CA ASP A 21 -10.29 -5.47 -1.68
C ASP A 21 -10.63 -6.93 -1.32
N PHE A 22 -11.43 -7.06 -0.28
CA PHE A 22 -11.84 -8.32 0.29
C PHE A 22 -13.35 -8.27 0.53
N ASP A 23 -14.04 -9.27 -0.01
CA ASP A 23 -15.44 -9.55 0.28
C ASP A 23 -15.60 -11.03 0.67
N ALA A 24 -16.75 -11.38 1.24
CA ALA A 24 -17.08 -12.76 1.55
C ALA A 24 -18.57 -13.06 1.37
N GLN A 25 -18.86 -14.31 0.99
CA GLN A 25 -20.20 -14.86 0.92
C GLN A 25 -20.32 -15.98 1.95
N LEU A 26 -21.42 -15.98 2.71
CA LEU A 26 -21.74 -17.02 3.69
C LEU A 26 -22.80 -17.95 3.14
N GLU A 27 -22.55 -19.26 3.19
CA GLU A 27 -23.51 -20.27 2.78
C GLU A 27 -23.68 -21.34 3.86
N PRO A 28 -24.90 -21.84 4.07
CA PRO A 28 -25.11 -23.00 4.92
C PRO A 28 -24.62 -24.26 4.22
N VAL A 29 -24.00 -25.18 4.97
CA VAL A 29 -23.58 -26.47 4.39
C VAL A 29 -24.81 -27.29 4.00
N GLU A 30 -24.82 -27.74 2.75
CA GLU A 30 -25.81 -28.68 2.22
C GLU A 30 -25.46 -30.13 2.57
N TYR A 31 -26.48 -30.94 2.84
CA TYR A 31 -26.35 -32.37 3.11
C TYR A 31 -27.52 -33.16 2.53
N ILE A 32 -27.27 -34.45 2.31
CA ILE A 32 -28.27 -35.38 1.81
C ILE A 32 -28.96 -36.05 3.00
N LEU A 33 -30.28 -35.92 3.07
CA LEU A 33 -31.12 -36.67 3.98
C LEU A 33 -31.66 -37.91 3.27
N HIS A 34 -31.36 -39.09 3.80
CA HIS A 34 -31.97 -40.33 3.36
C HIS A 34 -33.26 -40.58 4.15
N ARG A 35 -34.42 -40.37 3.53
CA ARG A 35 -35.70 -40.79 4.09
C ARG A 35 -36.05 -42.18 3.56
N GLY A 36 -36.04 -43.18 4.44
CA GLY A 36 -36.47 -44.53 4.11
C GLY A 36 -36.48 -45.47 5.31
N GLY A 37 -37.65 -46.04 5.60
CA GLY A 37 -37.75 -47.29 6.36
C GLY A 37 -37.35 -48.48 5.49
N VAL A 38 -37.24 -49.67 6.09
CA VAL A 38 -36.69 -50.91 5.48
C VAL A 38 -37.37 -51.35 4.16
N ALA A 39 -38.48 -50.72 3.72
CA ALA A 39 -39.31 -51.19 2.61
C ALA A 39 -39.73 -50.13 1.56
N THR A 40 -39.22 -48.89 1.56
CA THR A 40 -39.60 -47.89 0.53
C THR A 40 -38.40 -47.30 -0.21
N THR A 41 -38.64 -46.91 -1.47
CA THR A 41 -37.72 -46.19 -2.35
C THR A 41 -37.09 -45.02 -1.59
N ARG A 42 -35.76 -44.93 -1.64
CA ARG A 42 -34.97 -43.91 -0.95
C ARG A 42 -35.21 -42.56 -1.63
N ASP A 43 -36.07 -41.73 -1.06
CA ASP A 43 -36.12 -40.33 -1.45
C ASP A 43 -34.85 -39.65 -0.92
N ILE A 44 -34.09 -39.08 -1.85
CA ILE A 44 -32.86 -38.32 -1.59
C ILE A 44 -33.28 -36.85 -1.57
N GLU A 45 -33.36 -36.27 -0.38
CA GLU A 45 -33.67 -34.84 -0.20
C GLU A 45 -32.36 -34.09 0.11
N ARG A 46 -32.03 -33.05 -0.68
CA ARG A 46 -30.97 -32.10 -0.33
C ARG A 46 -31.53 -31.11 0.68
N LYS A 47 -30.83 -30.92 1.78
CA LYS A 47 -31.17 -29.96 2.84
C LYS A 47 -29.99 -29.08 3.17
N SER A 48 -30.25 -27.85 3.57
CA SER A 48 -29.24 -26.96 4.14
C SER A 48 -29.29 -27.03 5.66
N THR A 49 -28.15 -26.78 6.30
CA THR A 49 -28.08 -26.64 7.76
C THR A 49 -28.84 -25.40 8.22
N ASP A 50 -29.67 -25.52 9.26
CA ASP A 50 -30.52 -24.40 9.74
C ASP A 50 -29.75 -23.33 10.54
N ASN A 51 -28.60 -23.70 11.10
CA ASN A 51 -27.72 -22.89 11.94
C ASN A 51 -28.46 -22.14 13.07
N ALA A 52 -29.58 -22.67 13.57
CA ALA A 52 -30.43 -21.96 14.54
C ALA A 52 -29.72 -21.74 15.89
N ILE A 53 -28.77 -22.60 16.24
CA ILE A 53 -27.98 -22.48 17.47
C ILE A 53 -27.11 -21.21 17.50
N LEU A 54 -26.77 -20.65 16.34
CA LEU A 54 -25.89 -19.48 16.21
C LEU A 54 -26.53 -18.18 16.68
N ASP A 55 -27.86 -18.14 16.85
CA ASP A 55 -28.54 -17.00 17.50
C ASP A 55 -28.17 -16.91 18.98
N LYS A 56 -27.94 -18.06 19.62
CA LYS A 56 -27.55 -18.13 21.04
C LYS A 56 -26.03 -18.13 21.21
N TYR A 57 -25.32 -18.80 20.31
CA TYR A 57 -23.87 -19.02 20.38
C TYR A 57 -23.23 -18.61 19.06
N PRO A 58 -23.02 -17.31 18.83
CA PRO A 58 -22.41 -16.83 17.59
C PRO A 58 -20.96 -17.29 17.44
N VAL A 59 -20.50 -17.37 16.20
CA VAL A 59 -19.09 -17.64 15.88
C VAL A 59 -18.44 -16.35 15.40
N LYS A 60 -17.35 -15.93 16.07
CA LYS A 60 -16.58 -14.76 15.69
C LYS A 60 -15.29 -15.18 15.02
N ILE A 61 -15.02 -14.62 13.85
CA ILE A 61 -13.80 -14.90 13.08
C ILE A 61 -13.16 -13.57 12.76
N LYS A 62 -11.94 -13.34 13.25
CA LYS A 62 -11.15 -12.17 12.87
C LYS A 62 -9.88 -12.62 12.17
N ILE A 63 -9.68 -12.15 10.96
CA ILE A 63 -8.50 -12.44 10.13
C ILE A 63 -7.70 -11.15 10.02
N THR A 64 -6.48 -11.15 10.53
CA THR A 64 -5.55 -10.02 10.45
C THR A 64 -4.39 -10.40 9.53
N ARG A 65 -4.02 -9.50 8.62
CA ARG A 65 -2.92 -9.69 7.69
C ARG A 65 -1.58 -9.26 8.30
N ASP A 66 -0.57 -10.10 8.17
CA ASP A 66 0.84 -9.70 8.33
C ASP A 66 1.34 -9.10 7.00
N PHE A 67 1.65 -7.81 7.01
CA PHE A 67 2.08 -7.08 5.82
C PHE A 67 3.50 -7.42 5.34
N ILE A 68 4.31 -8.10 6.16
CA ILE A 68 5.68 -8.47 5.78
C ILE A 68 5.65 -9.74 4.92
N ASN A 69 4.98 -10.77 5.41
CA ASN A 69 5.01 -12.12 4.81
C ASN A 69 3.74 -12.46 4.03
N ASP A 70 2.71 -11.63 4.09
CA ASP A 70 1.35 -11.95 3.62
C ASP A 70 0.71 -13.13 4.37
N ASP A 71 1.12 -13.35 5.63
CA ASP A 71 0.55 -14.40 6.48
C ASP A 71 -0.80 -13.95 7.07
N ALA A 72 -1.74 -14.88 7.22
CA ALA A 72 -3.01 -14.68 7.91
C ALA A 72 -2.92 -15.10 9.38
N ILE A 73 -3.31 -14.20 10.28
CA ILE A 73 -3.47 -14.47 11.71
C ILE A 73 -4.97 -14.51 12.00
N ILE A 74 -5.47 -15.68 12.40
CA ILE A 74 -6.90 -15.91 12.57
C ILE A 74 -7.19 -16.06 14.06
N GLU A 75 -8.07 -15.21 14.56
CA GLU A 75 -8.67 -15.31 15.88
C GLU A 75 -10.09 -15.85 15.73
N LEU A 76 -10.29 -17.11 16.14
CA LEU A 76 -11.56 -17.81 16.05
C LEU A 76 -12.14 -17.97 17.45
N THR A 77 -13.32 -17.38 17.70
CA THR A 77 -14.01 -17.48 18.99
C THR A 77 -15.39 -18.08 18.84
N PHE A 78 -15.69 -19.11 19.64
CA PHE A 78 -17.01 -19.71 19.70
C PHE A 78 -17.25 -20.43 21.04
N HIS A 79 -18.50 -20.72 21.36
CA HIS A 79 -18.86 -21.48 22.56
C HIS A 79 -18.58 -22.98 22.37
N ASP A 80 -17.94 -23.63 23.34
CA ASP A 80 -17.56 -25.06 23.29
C ASP A 80 -18.73 -26.00 22.96
N LEU A 81 -19.96 -25.65 23.38
CA LEU A 81 -21.19 -26.41 23.13
C LEU A 81 -21.52 -26.59 21.65
N LEU A 82 -20.98 -25.76 20.75
CA LEU A 82 -21.13 -25.94 19.32
C LEU A 82 -20.45 -27.22 18.82
N LEU A 83 -19.41 -27.69 19.51
CA LEU A 83 -18.65 -28.89 19.17
C LEU A 83 -18.88 -30.03 20.17
N GLU A 84 -19.20 -29.70 21.42
CA GLU A 84 -19.40 -30.67 22.48
C GLU A 84 -20.53 -31.65 22.14
N ASN A 85 -20.31 -32.94 22.44
CA ASN A 85 -21.25 -34.04 22.17
C ASN A 85 -21.53 -34.34 20.69
N ARG A 86 -20.72 -33.80 19.76
CA ARG A 86 -20.79 -34.14 18.33
C ARG A 86 -19.79 -35.24 17.98
N THR A 87 -20.27 -36.24 17.24
CA THR A 87 -19.42 -37.37 16.82
C THR A 87 -18.40 -36.98 15.75
N ARG A 88 -18.69 -35.90 15.00
CA ARG A 88 -17.81 -35.37 13.95
C ARG A 88 -17.86 -33.85 13.98
N HIS A 89 -16.70 -33.23 13.83
CA HIS A 89 -16.57 -31.80 13.67
C HIS A 89 -15.29 -31.48 12.88
N GLU A 90 -15.35 -30.43 12.08
CA GLU A 90 -14.25 -30.00 11.22
C GLU A 90 -14.24 -28.47 11.17
N ILE A 91 -13.05 -27.90 11.30
CA ILE A 91 -12.77 -26.48 11.07
C ILE A 91 -11.61 -26.42 10.09
N LEU A 92 -11.88 -25.94 8.88
CA LEU A 92 -10.96 -25.99 7.75
C LEU A 92 -10.80 -24.62 7.10
N ILE A 93 -9.63 -24.39 6.52
CA ILE A 93 -9.42 -23.34 5.51
C ILE A 93 -8.82 -23.99 4.28
N ASN A 94 -9.39 -23.71 3.10
CA ASN A 94 -8.98 -24.30 1.83
C ASN A 94 -8.83 -25.83 1.96
N GLU A 95 -9.84 -26.46 2.57
CA GLU A 95 -9.91 -27.91 2.85
C GLU A 95 -8.83 -28.47 3.79
N LYS A 96 -7.95 -27.63 4.36
CA LYS A 96 -6.90 -28.04 5.29
C LYS A 96 -7.27 -27.74 6.73
N GLN A 97 -6.91 -28.66 7.63
CA GLN A 97 -7.16 -28.53 9.07
C GLN A 97 -6.23 -27.51 9.72
N LEU A 98 -6.81 -26.71 10.60
CA LEU A 98 -6.13 -25.64 11.33
C LEU A 98 -5.43 -26.17 12.59
N ASP A 99 -4.25 -25.63 12.90
CA ASP A 99 -3.61 -25.85 14.20
C ASP A 99 -4.30 -25.01 15.28
N MET A 100 -5.09 -25.66 16.13
CA MET A 100 -5.89 -25.04 17.20
C MET A 100 -5.26 -25.20 18.60
N ASN A 101 -3.94 -25.35 18.69
CA ASN A 101 -3.25 -25.59 19.98
C ASN A 101 -3.24 -24.38 20.93
N ILE A 102 -3.25 -23.15 20.40
CA ILE A 102 -3.21 -21.93 21.21
C ILE A 102 -4.64 -21.47 21.50
N ARG A 103 -5.11 -21.77 22.72
CA ARG A 103 -6.48 -21.49 23.16
C ARG A 103 -6.50 -20.68 24.45
N ARG A 104 -7.39 -19.69 24.52
CA ARG A 104 -7.83 -19.06 25.76
C ARG A 104 -9.28 -19.44 26.01
N ARG A 105 -9.59 -19.91 27.22
CA ARG A 105 -10.94 -20.27 27.63
C ARG A 105 -11.46 -19.25 28.63
N SER A 106 -12.68 -18.77 28.40
CA SER A 106 -13.38 -17.89 29.34
C SER A 106 -14.30 -18.70 30.26
N SER A 107 -14.72 -18.08 31.36
CA SER A 107 -15.60 -18.70 32.36
C SER A 107 -17.02 -18.97 31.85
N ASN A 108 -17.45 -18.28 30.79
CA ASN A 108 -18.76 -18.45 30.15
C ASN A 108 -18.80 -19.60 29.14
N GLY A 109 -17.74 -20.40 29.00
CA GLY A 109 -17.70 -21.54 28.08
C GLY A 109 -17.31 -21.20 26.64
N GLU A 110 -16.90 -19.96 26.38
CA GLU A 110 -16.30 -19.57 25.10
C GLU A 110 -14.80 -19.90 25.05
N SER A 111 -14.34 -20.17 23.83
CA SER A 111 -12.95 -20.45 23.53
C SER A 111 -12.49 -19.60 22.38
N THR A 112 -11.35 -18.93 22.56
CA THR A 112 -10.66 -18.17 21.53
C THR A 112 -9.40 -18.91 21.13
N TYR A 113 -9.30 -19.23 19.85
CA TYR A 113 -8.15 -19.86 19.22
C TYR A 113 -7.36 -18.84 18.41
N PHE A 114 -6.03 -18.85 18.57
CA PHE A 114 -5.11 -18.02 17.78
C PHE A 114 -4.36 -18.92 16.79
N ILE A 115 -4.74 -18.83 15.52
CA ILE A 115 -4.34 -19.76 14.46
C ILE A 115 -3.46 -18.99 13.47
N THR A 116 -2.26 -19.52 13.20
CA THR A 116 -1.33 -18.94 12.20
C THR A 116 -0.83 -19.97 11.19
N ARG A 117 -1.17 -21.25 11.40
CA ARG A 117 -0.66 -22.39 10.65
C ARG A 117 -1.71 -23.49 10.54
N TYR A 118 -1.53 -24.35 9.54
CA TYR A 118 -2.20 -25.64 9.45
C TYR A 118 -1.52 -26.66 10.38
N ILE A 119 -2.16 -27.81 10.60
CA ILE A 119 -1.61 -28.92 11.41
C ILE A 119 -0.27 -29.44 10.85
N ASP A 120 -0.06 -29.35 9.54
CA ASP A 120 1.21 -29.73 8.88
C ASP A 120 2.36 -28.72 9.11
N GLY A 121 2.10 -27.61 9.82
CA GLY A 121 3.07 -26.56 10.14
C GLY A 121 3.19 -25.47 9.09
N THR A 122 2.53 -25.60 7.94
CA THR A 122 2.50 -24.61 6.86
C THR A 122 1.77 -23.35 7.32
N LYS A 123 2.30 -22.18 6.99
CA LYS A 123 1.64 -20.90 7.28
C LYS A 123 0.44 -20.69 6.36
N ILE A 124 -0.55 -19.95 6.86
CA ILE A 124 -1.75 -19.60 6.09
C ILE A 124 -1.47 -18.29 5.37
N SER A 125 -1.53 -18.27 4.03
CA SER A 125 -1.38 -17.01 3.27
C SER A 125 -2.72 -16.26 3.24
N PHE A 126 -2.70 -14.95 3.49
CA PHE A 126 -3.87 -14.09 3.44
C PHE A 126 -4.42 -13.93 2.02
N SER A 127 -3.54 -13.78 1.02
CA SER A 127 -3.98 -13.61 -0.38
C SER A 127 -4.47 -14.89 -1.05
N GLU A 128 -4.29 -16.05 -0.41
CA GLU A 128 -4.74 -17.36 -0.89
C GLU A 128 -5.94 -17.89 -0.11
N LEU A 129 -6.58 -17.08 0.75
CA LEU A 129 -7.79 -17.50 1.45
C LEU A 129 -8.94 -17.64 0.43
N GLU A 130 -9.50 -18.85 0.30
CA GLU A 130 -10.60 -19.11 -0.63
C GLU A 130 -11.87 -19.50 0.12
N VAL A 131 -11.76 -20.40 1.11
CA VAL A 131 -12.91 -20.87 1.88
C VAL A 131 -12.54 -21.17 3.32
N PHE A 132 -13.36 -20.70 4.26
CA PHE A 132 -13.37 -21.17 5.64
C PHE A 132 -14.61 -22.02 5.87
N LYS A 133 -14.46 -23.21 6.47
CA LYS A 133 -15.55 -24.13 6.74
C LYS A 133 -15.59 -24.51 8.22
N MET A 134 -16.77 -24.47 8.81
CA MET A 134 -17.03 -25.03 10.14
C MET A 134 -18.24 -25.94 10.09
N THR A 135 -18.06 -27.19 10.51
CA THR A 135 -19.15 -28.16 10.64
C THR A 135 -19.06 -28.89 11.96
N ALA A 136 -20.21 -29.17 12.58
CA ALA A 136 -20.30 -30.06 13.71
C ALA A 136 -21.64 -30.81 13.65
N PHE A 137 -21.55 -32.14 13.62
CA PHE A 137 -22.73 -32.98 13.42
C PHE A 137 -22.61 -34.33 14.13
N THR A 138 -23.77 -34.90 14.41
CA THR A 138 -23.88 -36.28 14.90
C THR A 138 -24.38 -37.15 13.76
N SER A 139 -23.66 -38.22 13.43
CA SER A 139 -24.08 -39.19 12.41
C SER A 139 -24.33 -40.55 13.05
N ILE A 140 -25.54 -41.08 12.89
CA ILE A 140 -25.95 -42.40 13.36
C ILE A 140 -26.64 -43.12 12.20
N ARG A 141 -25.99 -44.16 11.67
CA ARG A 141 -26.47 -44.93 10.49
C ARG A 141 -26.73 -43.99 9.30
N ASN A 142 -27.98 -43.93 8.82
CA ASN A 142 -28.38 -43.12 7.67
C ASN A 142 -28.88 -41.71 8.07
N TYR A 143 -28.74 -41.34 9.34
CA TYR A 143 -29.20 -40.06 9.86
C TYR A 143 -28.01 -39.19 10.25
N THR A 144 -27.98 -37.98 9.70
CA THR A 144 -26.99 -36.96 10.02
C THR A 144 -27.72 -35.73 10.53
N ASN A 145 -27.36 -35.28 11.73
CA ASN A 145 -27.91 -34.09 12.36
C ASN A 145 -26.83 -33.04 12.57
N TYR A 146 -26.87 -31.99 11.75
CA TYR A 146 -25.97 -30.85 11.86
C TYR A 146 -26.44 -29.94 12.99
N LEU A 147 -25.54 -29.61 13.91
CA LEU A 147 -25.76 -28.56 14.90
C LEU A 147 -25.34 -27.20 14.32
N VAL A 148 -24.20 -27.18 13.63
CA VAL A 148 -23.69 -26.02 12.90
C VAL A 148 -23.00 -26.51 11.64
N GLY A 149 -23.13 -25.75 10.56
CA GLY A 149 -22.57 -26.08 9.25
C GLY A 149 -22.62 -24.87 8.34
N PHE A 150 -21.48 -24.26 8.09
CA PHE A 150 -21.36 -23.14 7.16
C PHE A 150 -20.00 -23.07 6.47
N GLU A 151 -20.01 -22.40 5.32
CA GLU A 151 -18.86 -22.07 4.51
C GLU A 151 -18.83 -20.55 4.26
N LEU A 152 -17.67 -19.94 4.46
CA LEU A 152 -17.37 -18.55 4.13
C LEU A 152 -16.45 -18.57 2.91
N PHE A 153 -16.97 -18.17 1.76
CA PHE A 153 -16.21 -18.02 0.52
C PHE A 153 -15.61 -16.63 0.46
N PHE A 154 -14.30 -16.56 0.32
CA PHE A 154 -13.55 -15.30 0.29
C PHE A 154 -13.29 -14.88 -1.16
N ASN A 155 -13.61 -13.62 -1.46
CA ASN A 155 -13.43 -13.01 -2.76
C ASN A 155 -12.40 -11.89 -2.67
N HIS A 156 -11.22 -12.16 -3.20
CA HIS A 156 -10.13 -11.19 -3.32
C HIS A 156 -10.20 -10.47 -4.67
N THR A 157 -10.22 -9.14 -4.65
CA THR A 157 -10.10 -8.35 -5.88
C THR A 157 -8.93 -7.38 -5.76
N SER A 158 -7.98 -7.50 -6.68
CA SER A 158 -6.80 -6.63 -6.71
C SER A 158 -6.61 -6.04 -8.09
N ASN A 159 -6.47 -4.72 -8.18
CA ASN A 159 -6.05 -4.08 -9.42
C ASN A 159 -4.52 -4.07 -9.48
N LYS A 160 -3.95 -4.65 -10.54
CA LYS A 160 -2.51 -4.72 -10.70
C LYS A 160 -1.93 -3.38 -11.16
N PRO A 161 -0.83 -2.92 -10.55
CA PRO A 161 -0.04 -1.87 -11.15
C PRO A 161 0.47 -2.26 -12.55
N SER A 162 0.32 -1.36 -13.53
CA SER A 162 1.04 -1.48 -14.81
C SER A 162 2.55 -1.33 -14.55
N GLN A 163 3.39 -2.02 -15.32
CA GLN A 163 4.82 -2.15 -14.99
C GLN A 163 5.65 -0.86 -15.11
N LYS A 164 5.06 0.27 -15.56
CA LYS A 164 5.80 1.53 -15.75
C LYS A 164 4.92 2.72 -15.38
N PHE A 165 5.18 3.28 -14.20
CA PHE A 165 4.56 4.51 -13.74
C PHE A 165 5.62 5.58 -13.57
N ASP A 166 5.34 6.80 -14.04
CA ASP A 166 6.16 7.97 -13.76
C ASP A 166 5.58 8.73 -12.57
N LEU A 167 6.32 8.70 -11.46
CA LEU A 167 5.90 9.26 -10.17
C LEU A 167 5.78 10.79 -10.13
N ILE A 168 6.42 11.53 -11.05
CA ILE A 168 6.40 12.99 -10.99
C ILE A 168 5.02 13.55 -11.32
N ASN A 169 4.35 12.94 -12.30
CA ASN A 169 3.10 13.44 -12.84
C ASN A 169 1.87 12.83 -12.17
N ASN A 170 2.06 11.88 -11.25
CA ASN A 170 0.98 11.10 -10.66
C ASN A 170 0.98 11.17 -9.13
N ASN A 171 -0.22 11.29 -8.54
CA ASN A 171 -0.41 10.98 -7.13
C ASN A 171 -0.74 9.50 -7.00
N ILE A 172 -0.01 8.78 -6.14
CA ILE A 172 -0.25 7.35 -5.93
C ILE A 172 -1.02 7.15 -4.63
N LYS A 173 -2.13 6.43 -4.74
CA LYS A 173 -2.89 5.93 -3.60
C LYS A 173 -2.90 4.40 -3.62
N PHE A 174 -2.67 3.84 -2.46
CA PHE A 174 -2.84 2.42 -2.19
C PHE A 174 -3.97 2.25 -1.19
N SER A 175 -4.77 1.22 -1.35
CA SER A 175 -5.78 0.79 -0.40
C SER A 175 -5.67 -0.71 -0.28
N TYR A 176 -5.42 -1.21 0.93
CA TYR A 176 -5.25 -2.64 1.16
C TYR A 176 -5.90 -3.08 2.45
N VAL A 177 -6.42 -4.31 2.45
CA VAL A 177 -7.13 -4.87 3.60
C VAL A 177 -6.14 -5.22 4.71
N ARG A 178 -6.42 -4.70 5.91
CA ARG A 178 -5.68 -4.97 7.14
C ARG A 178 -6.28 -6.13 7.90
N SER A 179 -7.59 -6.09 8.09
CA SER A 179 -8.31 -7.14 8.78
C SER A 179 -9.75 -7.18 8.35
N VAL A 180 -10.32 -8.38 8.42
CA VAL A 180 -11.75 -8.63 8.30
C VAL A 180 -12.22 -9.36 9.55
N GLU A 181 -13.40 -8.99 10.01
CA GLU A 181 -14.04 -9.61 11.16
C GLU A 181 -15.48 -9.97 10.79
N PHE A 182 -15.84 -11.21 11.14
CA PHE A 182 -17.15 -11.79 10.92
C PHE A 182 -17.75 -12.16 12.27
N ASN A 183 -19.02 -11.82 12.46
CA ASN A 183 -19.84 -12.28 13.57
C ASN A 183 -21.01 -13.08 13.00
N ILE A 184 -20.82 -14.39 12.91
CA ILE A 184 -21.75 -15.31 12.25
C ILE A 184 -22.87 -15.68 13.23
N THR A 185 -24.07 -15.24 12.89
CA THR A 185 -25.34 -15.58 13.54
C THR A 185 -26.26 -16.26 12.52
N ARG A 186 -27.43 -16.74 12.93
CA ARG A 186 -28.40 -17.30 11.97
C ARG A 186 -28.87 -16.25 10.95
N ARG A 187 -29.04 -15.00 11.40
CA ARG A 187 -29.46 -13.89 10.53
C ARG A 187 -28.42 -13.57 9.45
N SER A 188 -27.14 -13.82 9.71
CA SER A 188 -26.05 -13.54 8.78
C SER A 188 -26.18 -14.30 7.44
N PHE A 189 -26.92 -15.41 7.38
CA PHE A 189 -27.16 -16.19 6.16
C PHE A 189 -28.21 -15.56 5.22
N GLU A 190 -28.94 -14.55 5.69
CA GLU A 190 -29.96 -13.82 4.92
C GLU A 190 -29.47 -12.43 4.48
N GLU A 191 -28.21 -12.09 4.80
CA GLU A 191 -27.62 -10.77 4.59
C GLU A 191 -26.53 -10.80 3.51
N ILE A 192 -26.36 -9.69 2.79
CA ILE A 192 -25.12 -9.42 2.07
C ILE A 192 -24.09 -9.01 3.12
N LEU A 193 -23.11 -9.89 3.40
CA LEU A 193 -22.16 -9.67 4.49
C LEU A 193 -21.44 -8.33 4.39
N SER A 194 -20.94 -7.96 3.21
CA SER A 194 -20.21 -6.70 2.99
C SER A 194 -21.00 -5.44 3.34
N GLU A 195 -22.33 -5.50 3.31
CA GLU A 195 -23.23 -4.40 3.63
C GLU A 195 -23.69 -4.41 5.10
N SER A 196 -23.42 -5.49 5.84
CA SER A 196 -23.89 -5.67 7.22
C SER A 196 -22.94 -5.07 8.24
N ASN A 197 -23.36 -3.96 8.87
CA ASN A 197 -22.64 -3.34 9.98
C ASN A 197 -22.61 -4.17 11.27
N VAL A 198 -23.33 -5.30 11.34
CA VAL A 198 -23.37 -6.19 12.53
C VAL A 198 -22.64 -7.50 12.28
N SER A 199 -22.80 -8.09 11.10
CA SER A 199 -22.20 -9.38 10.75
C SER A 199 -20.78 -9.22 10.21
N PHE A 200 -20.40 -8.05 9.70
CA PHE A 200 -19.10 -7.83 9.06
C PHE A 200 -18.42 -6.53 9.50
N LYS A 201 -17.10 -6.54 9.57
CA LYS A 201 -16.25 -5.35 9.73
C LYS A 201 -15.01 -5.54 8.87
N LYS A 202 -14.68 -4.54 8.07
CA LYS A 202 -13.45 -4.51 7.29
C LYS A 202 -12.65 -3.27 7.68
N GLU A 203 -11.38 -3.48 8.00
CA GLU A 203 -10.41 -2.42 8.16
C GLU A 203 -9.47 -2.41 6.96
N VAL A 204 -9.34 -1.25 6.32
CA VAL A 204 -8.40 -1.00 5.23
C VAL A 204 -7.38 0.04 5.66
N ILE A 205 -6.16 -0.10 5.18
CA ILE A 205 -5.16 0.96 5.26
C ILE A 205 -5.11 1.64 3.90
N GLU A 206 -5.37 2.94 3.91
CA GLU A 206 -5.14 3.80 2.77
C GLU A 206 -3.79 4.51 2.92
N THR A 207 -2.95 4.38 1.90
CA THR A 207 -1.65 5.04 1.83
C THR A 207 -1.66 6.01 0.66
N GLU A 208 -1.40 7.28 0.91
CA GLU A 208 -1.14 8.29 -0.10
C GLU A 208 0.36 8.56 -0.16
N LEU A 209 0.97 8.32 -1.32
CA LEU A 209 2.38 8.56 -1.58
C LEU A 209 2.57 9.83 -2.43
N ASN A 210 3.35 10.75 -1.88
CA ASN A 210 3.75 11.98 -2.55
C ASN A 210 5.28 11.99 -2.73
N MET A 211 5.72 12.01 -3.98
CA MET A 211 7.14 12.13 -4.31
C MET A 211 7.50 13.61 -4.44
N ASN A 212 8.55 14.04 -3.73
CA ASN A 212 9.07 15.39 -3.88
C ASN A 212 9.92 15.46 -5.15
N GLU A 213 9.89 16.58 -5.84
CA GLU A 213 10.74 16.76 -7.01
C GLU A 213 12.13 17.27 -6.61
N PRO A 214 13.21 16.82 -7.27
CA PRO A 214 14.52 17.39 -7.04
C PRO A 214 14.60 18.79 -7.64
N ASN A 215 15.18 19.71 -6.85
CA ASN A 215 15.45 21.08 -7.24
C ASN A 215 16.92 21.25 -7.62
N LEU A 216 17.17 22.02 -8.69
CA LEU A 216 18.52 22.36 -9.09
C LEU A 216 19.19 23.28 -8.06
N GLY A 217 20.48 23.06 -7.82
CA GLY A 217 21.28 23.84 -6.88
C GLY A 217 21.01 23.53 -5.41
N GLN A 218 20.17 22.53 -5.11
CA GLN A 218 19.87 22.06 -3.78
C GLN A 218 20.04 20.53 -3.72
N GLY A 219 20.36 20.02 -2.53
CA GLY A 219 20.42 18.58 -2.32
C GLY A 219 19.01 17.99 -2.24
N TYR A 220 18.73 16.98 -3.05
CA TYR A 220 17.47 16.23 -3.00
C TYR A 220 17.48 15.28 -1.79
N ARG A 221 17.27 15.87 -0.61
CA ARG A 221 17.35 15.18 0.68
C ARG A 221 16.04 14.50 1.05
N HIS A 222 14.93 15.25 1.05
CA HIS A 222 13.60 14.76 1.40
C HIS A 222 12.91 14.27 0.13
N ILE A 223 12.92 12.96 -0.10
CA ILE A 223 12.57 12.36 -1.40
C ILE A 223 11.09 12.07 -1.54
N ALA A 224 10.41 11.70 -0.45
CA ALA A 224 9.02 11.32 -0.47
C ALA A 224 8.37 11.50 0.90
N THR A 225 7.05 11.60 0.88
CA THR A 225 6.19 11.49 2.05
C THR A 225 5.10 10.45 1.76
N SER A 226 4.89 9.51 2.67
CA SER A 226 3.70 8.64 2.63
C SER A 226 2.82 8.91 3.84
N THR A 227 1.55 9.19 3.60
CA THR A 227 0.54 9.34 4.65
C THR A 227 -0.32 8.09 4.67
N HIS A 228 -0.56 7.53 5.84
CA HIS A 228 -1.30 6.29 6.02
C HIS A 228 -2.46 6.51 6.97
N GLN A 229 -3.64 6.01 6.63
CA GLN A 229 -4.86 6.12 7.43
C GLN A 229 -5.58 4.78 7.48
N ILE A 230 -6.11 4.38 8.64
CA ILE A 230 -7.04 3.26 8.72
C ILE A 230 -8.45 3.77 8.49
N LYS A 231 -9.19 3.09 7.61
CA LYS A 231 -10.64 3.23 7.51
C LYS A 231 -11.30 1.92 7.91
N SER A 232 -12.45 2.04 8.57
CA SER A 232 -13.30 0.92 8.98
C SER A 232 -14.65 1.07 8.30
N THR A 233 -15.28 -0.05 7.93
CA THR A 233 -16.68 -0.04 7.44
C THR A 233 -17.69 0.24 8.55
N ARG A 234 -17.31 0.08 9.82
CA ARG A 234 -18.13 0.47 11.00
C ARG A 234 -17.67 1.82 11.57
N ASP A 235 -18.62 2.59 12.09
CA ASP A 235 -18.46 3.94 12.69
C ASP A 235 -17.66 3.99 14.02
N GLU A 236 -16.87 2.96 14.32
CA GLU A 236 -15.96 2.99 15.47
C GLU A 236 -14.63 3.63 15.07
N GLU A 237 -14.08 4.54 15.89
CA GLU A 237 -12.76 5.12 15.65
C GLU A 237 -11.68 4.02 15.59
N PRO A 238 -11.12 3.70 14.40
CA PRO A 238 -10.08 2.71 14.30
C PRO A 238 -8.81 3.23 14.99
N LYS A 239 -8.03 2.33 15.58
CA LYS A 239 -6.78 2.70 16.27
C LYS A 239 -5.60 1.96 15.66
N PHE A 240 -4.55 2.71 15.35
CA PHE A 240 -3.21 2.16 15.18
C PHE A 240 -2.67 1.75 16.55
N TYR A 241 -2.35 0.48 16.69
CA TYR A 241 -1.39 0.04 17.70
C TYR A 241 0.01 0.14 17.07
N LEU A 242 0.98 0.67 17.80
CA LEU A 242 2.35 0.92 17.31
C LEU A 242 3.02 -0.32 16.69
N THR A 243 2.64 -1.51 17.15
CA THR A 243 3.11 -2.81 16.64
C THR A 243 2.55 -3.18 15.27
N ASN A 244 1.50 -2.49 14.80
CA ASN A 244 0.72 -2.83 13.61
C ASN A 244 0.78 -1.72 12.54
N VAL A 245 1.78 -0.85 12.62
CA VAL A 245 2.03 0.21 11.65
C VAL A 245 2.76 -0.41 10.45
N PRO A 246 2.27 -0.26 9.21
CA PRO A 246 2.99 -0.66 8.01
C PRO A 246 4.46 -0.27 8.07
N GLU A 247 5.33 -1.19 7.66
CA GLU A 247 6.74 -0.87 7.48
C GLU A 247 6.94 0.22 6.42
N ASN A 248 8.12 0.80 6.39
CA ASN A 248 8.49 1.78 5.38
C ASN A 248 8.28 1.21 3.97
N LEU A 249 7.70 2.01 3.08
CA LEU A 249 7.44 1.56 1.71
C LEU A 249 8.75 1.37 0.92
N PHE A 250 9.76 2.19 1.21
CA PHE A 250 11.06 2.19 0.55
C PHE A 250 12.20 1.98 1.55
N ASP A 251 13.22 1.24 1.14
CA ASP A 251 14.50 1.09 1.85
C ASP A 251 15.70 1.63 1.05
N SER A 252 15.55 1.71 -0.27
CA SER A 252 16.61 2.05 -1.19
C SER A 252 16.08 2.72 -2.45
N ILE A 253 16.95 3.53 -3.05
CA ILE A 253 16.74 4.14 -4.37
C ILE A 253 17.92 3.73 -5.25
N ASN A 254 17.61 3.20 -6.42
CA ASN A 254 18.56 2.87 -7.46
C ASN A 254 18.54 3.97 -8.51
N ILE A 255 19.70 4.53 -8.83
CA ILE A 255 19.83 5.52 -9.90
C ILE A 255 20.36 4.80 -11.15
N GLU A 256 19.62 4.86 -12.25
CA GLU A 256 20.11 4.36 -13.54
C GLU A 256 21.11 5.35 -14.12
N ASN A 257 22.41 5.05 -13.99
CA ASN A 257 23.49 5.81 -14.61
C ASN A 257 24.32 4.91 -15.51
N SER A 258 24.35 5.20 -16.82
CA SER A 258 25.33 4.73 -17.81
C SER A 258 26.00 3.37 -17.50
N PHE A 259 25.21 2.29 -17.37
CA PHE A 259 25.64 0.89 -17.15
C PHE A 259 26.11 0.48 -15.74
N LYS A 260 25.96 1.31 -14.69
CA LYS A 260 26.19 0.93 -13.29
C LYS A 260 24.99 1.22 -12.41
N TYR A 261 24.55 0.22 -11.65
CA TYR A 261 23.56 0.39 -10.59
C TYR A 261 24.24 0.88 -9.32
N LYS A 262 23.84 2.05 -8.83
CA LYS A 262 24.25 2.55 -7.52
C LYS A 262 23.01 2.69 -6.65
N SER A 263 22.97 1.88 -5.58
CA SER A 263 21.91 1.88 -4.58
C SER A 263 22.27 2.85 -3.47
N TYR A 264 21.31 3.67 -3.06
CA TYR A 264 21.42 4.60 -1.95
C TYR A 264 20.43 4.22 -0.89
N TYR A 265 20.90 4.18 0.36
CA TYR A 265 20.06 3.86 1.50
C TYR A 265 19.10 5.01 1.83
N ILE A 266 17.84 4.67 2.06
CA ILE A 266 16.80 5.60 2.48
C ILE A 266 16.60 5.45 3.99
N THR A 267 16.69 6.57 4.70
CA THR A 267 16.25 6.66 6.09
C THR A 267 14.80 7.13 6.14
N SER A 268 14.08 6.73 7.18
CA SER A 268 12.68 7.10 7.37
C SER A 268 12.45 7.74 8.74
N GLU A 269 11.54 8.70 8.81
CA GLU A 269 11.03 9.26 10.05
C GLU A 269 9.52 9.03 10.12
N LYS A 270 9.05 8.35 11.18
CA LYS A 270 7.62 8.08 11.41
C LYS A 270 7.05 9.11 12.38
N ILE A 271 5.96 9.77 11.97
CA ILE A 271 5.28 10.81 12.73
C ILE A 271 3.81 10.39 12.88
N ARG A 272 3.33 10.25 14.12
CA ARG A 272 1.91 10.02 14.39
C ARG A 272 1.15 11.33 14.26
N LEU A 273 0.12 11.36 13.41
CA LEU A 273 -0.73 12.54 13.22
C LEU A 273 -2.00 12.46 14.08
N SER A 274 -2.59 11.27 14.21
CA SER A 274 -3.78 10.99 15.03
C SER A 274 -3.78 9.53 15.50
N ASN A 275 -4.90 9.04 16.05
CA ASN A 275 -5.04 7.64 16.46
C ASN A 275 -5.12 6.66 15.28
N ASP A 276 -5.65 7.12 14.16
CA ASP A 276 -5.94 6.37 12.95
C ASP A 276 -5.06 6.82 11.77
N LYS A 277 -4.07 7.71 11.98
CA LYS A 277 -3.24 8.29 10.92
C LYS A 277 -1.78 8.49 11.32
N PHE A 278 -0.88 8.14 10.42
CA PHE A 278 0.55 8.44 10.53
C PHE A 278 1.14 8.92 9.20
N LYS A 279 2.31 9.55 9.30
CA LYS A 279 3.10 10.04 8.18
C LYS A 279 4.51 9.47 8.26
N ILE A 280 5.07 9.07 7.13
CA ILE A 280 6.46 8.68 7.00
C ILE A 280 7.14 9.64 6.03
N ASN A 281 8.20 10.30 6.48
CA ASN A 281 9.10 11.05 5.62
C ASN A 281 10.30 10.20 5.25
N TYR A 282 10.72 10.26 3.99
CA TYR A 282 11.84 9.48 3.46
C TYR A 282 13.00 10.42 3.10
N TYR A 283 14.21 10.08 3.55
CA TYR A 283 15.38 10.94 3.39
C TYR A 283 16.62 10.19 2.91
N ILE A 284 17.37 10.86 2.03
CA ILE A 284 18.77 10.52 1.69
C ILE A 284 19.67 11.48 2.49
N ASN A 285 20.28 10.97 3.56
CA ASN A 285 21.13 11.79 4.43
C ASN A 285 22.59 11.86 3.98
N GLU A 286 23.00 10.97 3.09
CA GLU A 286 24.34 11.03 2.49
C GLU A 286 24.45 12.23 1.53
N ARG A 287 25.68 12.73 1.37
CA ARG A 287 25.98 13.85 0.47
C ARG A 287 26.55 13.31 -0.83
N HIS A 288 25.86 13.54 -1.93
CA HIS A 288 26.35 13.16 -3.26
C HIS A 288 26.15 14.30 -4.25
N THR A 289 27.13 14.52 -5.11
CA THR A 289 27.09 15.57 -6.15
C THR A 289 27.15 14.93 -7.52
N TYR A 290 26.27 15.37 -8.42
CA TYR A 290 26.29 14.89 -9.80
C TYR A 290 27.53 15.40 -10.55
N ASN A 291 28.33 14.47 -11.04
CA ASN A 291 29.50 14.72 -11.84
C ASN A 291 29.18 14.58 -13.33
N LYS A 292 29.25 15.69 -14.05
CA LYS A 292 28.93 15.75 -15.49
C LYS A 292 29.85 14.90 -16.36
N LYS A 293 31.11 14.69 -15.95
CA LYS A 293 32.09 13.93 -16.75
C LYS A 293 31.82 12.44 -16.67
N THR A 294 31.60 11.93 -15.45
CA THR A 294 31.32 10.51 -15.20
C THR A 294 29.85 10.16 -15.41
N LYS A 295 28.96 11.16 -15.40
CA LYS A 295 27.50 11.00 -15.38
C LYS A 295 27.03 10.19 -14.16
N GLU A 296 27.73 10.33 -13.05
CA GLU A 296 27.45 9.61 -11.79
C GLU A 296 27.33 10.60 -10.62
N PHE A 297 26.75 10.14 -9.52
CA PHE A 297 26.70 10.87 -8.26
C PHE A 297 27.88 10.43 -7.37
N ASP A 298 28.82 11.33 -7.15
CA ASP A 298 30.03 11.10 -6.35
C ASP A 298 29.79 11.50 -4.89
N LYS A 299 30.28 10.68 -3.95
CA LYS A 299 30.18 10.99 -2.52
C LYS A 299 31.13 12.14 -2.20
N VAL A 300 30.62 13.15 -1.51
CA VAL A 300 31.38 14.34 -1.10
C VAL A 300 31.37 14.50 0.42
N TYR A 301 32.40 15.15 0.96
CA TYR A 301 32.53 15.37 2.39
C TYR A 301 31.80 16.64 2.86
N ASP A 302 31.74 17.67 2.00
CA ASP A 302 31.07 18.94 2.25
C ASP A 302 29.80 19.09 1.39
N GLY A 303 29.01 20.12 1.68
CA GLY A 303 27.77 20.43 0.94
C GLY A 303 26.48 19.87 1.53
N SER A 304 25.40 20.05 0.76
CA SER A 304 24.04 19.70 1.17
C SER A 304 23.82 18.18 1.15
N GLN A 305 23.07 17.67 2.13
CA GLN A 305 22.63 16.28 2.15
C GLN A 305 21.69 15.98 0.98
N GLY A 306 21.63 14.73 0.57
CA GLY A 306 20.86 14.25 -0.56
C GLY A 306 21.65 14.21 -1.86
N LEU A 307 20.91 14.05 -2.96
CA LEU A 307 21.46 14.03 -4.31
C LEU A 307 21.47 15.46 -4.87
N TYR A 308 22.65 16.05 -5.01
CA TYR A 308 22.81 17.41 -5.51
C TYR A 308 22.93 17.44 -7.04
N LEU A 309 21.99 18.13 -7.68
CA LEU A 309 22.06 18.46 -9.11
C LEU A 309 22.54 19.91 -9.28
N PRO A 310 23.66 20.16 -9.98
CA PRO A 310 24.15 21.51 -10.23
C PRO A 310 23.15 22.39 -10.98
N LEU A 311 23.17 23.70 -10.73
CA LEU A 311 22.29 24.68 -11.39
C LEU A 311 22.34 24.65 -12.92
N ASN A 312 23.47 24.22 -13.49
CA ASN A 312 23.70 24.12 -14.92
C ASN A 312 23.44 22.71 -15.48
N PHE A 313 22.78 21.82 -14.72
CA PHE A 313 22.38 20.50 -15.19
C PHE A 313 21.29 20.63 -16.27
N LYS A 314 21.45 19.87 -17.36
CA LYS A 314 20.48 19.74 -18.45
C LYS A 314 20.49 18.29 -18.90
N GLY A 315 19.31 17.69 -18.96
CA GLY A 315 19.15 16.29 -19.35
C GLY A 315 18.01 15.61 -18.61
N GLU A 316 17.85 14.34 -18.91
CA GLU A 316 16.95 13.44 -18.19
C GLU A 316 17.70 12.81 -17.02
N PHE A 317 17.01 12.65 -15.88
CA PHE A 317 17.44 11.74 -14.83
C PHE A 317 16.27 10.82 -14.45
N SER A 318 16.61 9.58 -14.10
CA SER A 318 15.65 8.55 -13.71
C SER A 318 16.06 7.92 -12.38
N PHE A 319 15.11 7.79 -11.47
CA PHE A 319 15.27 7.09 -10.19
C PHE A 319 14.31 5.91 -10.12
N ASN A 320 14.80 4.75 -9.70
CA ASN A 320 13.99 3.56 -9.43
C ASN A 320 13.98 3.32 -7.92
N PHE A 321 12.83 3.47 -7.29
CA PHE A 321 12.63 3.22 -5.86
C PHE A 321 12.26 1.76 -5.64
N SER A 322 13.05 1.03 -4.86
CA SER A 322 12.74 -0.35 -4.51
C SER A 322 11.62 -0.39 -3.48
N VAL A 323 10.54 -1.12 -3.76
CA VAL A 323 9.40 -1.27 -2.86
C VAL A 323 9.62 -2.48 -1.96
N LYS A 324 9.53 -2.31 -0.64
CA LYS A 324 9.79 -3.38 0.35
C LYS A 324 8.56 -4.23 0.67
N GLN A 325 7.36 -3.77 0.31
CA GLN A 325 6.11 -4.42 0.71
C GLN A 325 5.64 -5.44 -0.35
N ASN A 326 5.54 -6.71 0.05
CA ASN A 326 5.04 -7.81 -0.79
C ASN A 326 3.53 -7.75 -1.08
N ILE A 327 2.82 -6.80 -0.48
CA ILE A 327 1.37 -6.59 -0.65
C ILE A 327 1.02 -6.34 -2.13
N PHE A 328 1.91 -5.67 -2.86
CA PHE A 328 1.72 -5.33 -4.26
C PHE A 328 2.49 -6.34 -5.14
N LYS A 329 1.88 -7.49 -5.43
CA LYS A 329 2.47 -8.50 -6.34
C LYS A 329 2.89 -7.81 -7.64
N ASN A 330 4.17 -7.93 -8.00
CA ASN A 330 4.82 -7.34 -9.19
C ASN A 330 5.05 -5.81 -9.17
N MET A 331 5.03 -5.16 -8.00
CA MET A 331 5.42 -3.76 -7.85
C MET A 331 6.78 -3.62 -7.18
N ASP A 332 7.81 -4.24 -7.74
CA ASP A 332 9.14 -4.27 -7.11
C ASP A 332 9.82 -2.89 -7.15
N ASN A 333 9.46 -2.06 -8.14
CA ASN A 333 10.09 -0.77 -8.37
C ASN A 333 9.07 0.30 -8.79
N LEU A 334 9.24 1.51 -8.28
CA LEU A 334 8.56 2.72 -8.75
C LEU A 334 9.56 3.63 -9.45
N ARG A 335 9.26 4.08 -10.68
CA ARG A 335 10.17 4.91 -11.46
C ARG A 335 9.75 6.38 -11.40
N LEU A 336 10.72 7.25 -11.16
CA LEU A 336 10.59 8.70 -11.30
C LEU A 336 11.48 9.14 -12.43
N THR A 337 10.91 9.77 -13.47
CA THR A 337 11.68 10.31 -14.58
C THR A 337 11.40 11.79 -14.73
N LYS A 338 12.45 12.62 -14.75
CA LYS A 338 12.29 14.05 -15.04
C LYS A 338 13.22 14.47 -16.14
N ILE A 339 12.69 15.24 -17.07
CA ILE A 339 13.48 15.95 -18.06
C ILE A 339 13.67 17.38 -17.57
N ILE A 340 14.92 17.76 -17.29
CA ILE A 340 15.29 19.14 -16.94
C ILE A 340 15.71 19.87 -18.23
N ASN A 341 14.78 20.65 -18.75
CA ASN A 341 14.96 21.52 -19.90
C ASN A 341 15.19 22.97 -19.46
N GLN A 342 16.26 23.27 -18.71
CA GLN A 342 16.52 24.66 -18.33
C GLN A 342 17.37 25.38 -19.40
N PRO A 343 16.91 26.50 -19.98
CA PRO A 343 17.77 27.38 -20.75
C PRO A 343 18.73 28.15 -19.82
N PHE A 344 19.94 28.43 -20.29
CA PHE A 344 20.93 29.25 -19.57
C PHE A 344 20.44 30.68 -19.25
N PHE A 345 19.40 31.14 -19.96
CA PHE A 345 18.77 32.44 -19.80
C PHE A 345 17.26 32.24 -19.58
N ASN A 346 16.76 32.60 -18.40
CA ASN A 346 15.34 32.78 -18.13
C ASN A 346 15.11 34.26 -17.81
N LYS A 347 14.09 34.88 -18.40
CA LYS A 347 13.68 36.28 -18.17
C LYS A 347 13.28 36.55 -16.70
N GLU A 348 12.85 35.52 -15.97
CA GLU A 348 12.37 35.61 -14.58
C GLU A 348 13.41 35.11 -13.55
N GLU A 349 14.27 34.15 -13.92
CA GLU A 349 15.20 33.47 -13.01
C GLU A 349 16.64 33.44 -13.53
N GLY A 350 17.17 34.55 -14.03
CA GLY A 350 18.54 34.62 -14.56
C GLY A 350 19.61 34.16 -13.54
N LYS A 351 20.23 32.99 -13.77
CA LYS A 351 21.19 32.33 -12.84
C LYS A 351 22.66 32.77 -13.00
N ILE A 352 22.95 33.81 -13.78
CA ILE A 352 24.32 34.32 -13.96
C ILE A 352 24.45 35.64 -13.18
N ARG A 353 25.28 35.64 -12.13
CA ARG A 353 25.75 36.87 -11.49
C ARG A 353 26.90 37.41 -12.36
N LEU A 354 26.62 38.39 -13.23
CA LEU A 354 27.65 39.09 -13.98
C LEU A 354 28.53 39.85 -12.98
N ARG A 355 29.76 39.37 -12.77
CA ARG A 355 30.76 40.11 -12.00
C ARG A 355 31.35 41.18 -12.92
N MET A 356 30.80 42.39 -12.86
CA MET A 356 31.44 43.54 -13.49
C MET A 356 32.57 44.00 -12.57
N SER A 357 33.81 43.71 -12.96
CA SER A 357 34.97 44.44 -12.46
C SER A 357 34.98 45.81 -13.12
N TYR A 358 34.71 46.85 -12.35
CA TYR A 358 34.89 48.23 -12.79
C TYR A 358 36.35 48.61 -12.64
N GLU A 359 37.05 48.78 -13.75
CA GLU A 359 38.29 49.55 -13.79
C GLU A 359 37.92 51.00 -14.07
N SER A 360 38.19 51.90 -13.12
CA SER A 360 38.07 53.33 -13.34
C SER A 360 39.23 53.79 -14.21
N TYR A 361 38.95 54.08 -15.48
CA TYR A 361 39.91 54.75 -16.34
C TYR A 361 39.81 56.27 -16.13
N SER A 362 40.94 56.95 -16.12
CA SER A 362 40.96 58.41 -16.23
C SER A 362 40.38 58.84 -17.60
N GLU A 363 39.85 60.06 -17.68
CA GLU A 363 39.31 60.62 -18.93
C GLU A 363 40.34 60.59 -20.08
N GLN A 364 41.62 60.74 -19.75
CA GLN A 364 42.74 60.64 -20.70
C GLN A 364 42.95 59.22 -21.23
N GLU A 365 42.73 58.18 -20.42
CA GLU A 365 42.84 56.77 -20.83
C GLU A 365 41.64 56.35 -21.67
N SER A 366 40.44 56.76 -21.27
CA SER A 366 39.20 56.50 -22.01
C SER A 366 39.27 57.06 -23.44
N ASN A 367 39.76 58.30 -23.59
CA ASN A 367 39.91 58.96 -24.89
C ASN A 367 40.96 58.33 -25.82
N LYS A 368 41.91 57.53 -25.30
CA LYS A 368 42.84 56.76 -26.16
C LYS A 368 42.12 55.62 -26.87
N PHE A 369 41.17 54.96 -26.21
CA PHE A 369 40.42 53.84 -26.80
C PHE A 369 39.35 54.31 -27.80
N PHE A 370 38.72 55.46 -27.58
CA PHE A 370 37.70 56.00 -28.48
C PHE A 370 38.25 56.62 -29.78
N LYS A 371 39.55 56.94 -29.85
CA LYS A 371 40.18 57.40 -31.12
C LYS A 371 40.18 56.36 -32.24
N VAL A 372 39.95 55.08 -31.93
CA VAL A 372 39.89 53.99 -32.91
C VAL A 372 38.47 53.78 -33.46
N TRP A 373 37.46 54.40 -32.84
CA TRP A 373 36.07 54.23 -33.23
C TRP A 373 35.75 55.22 -34.36
N LYS A 374 35.72 54.73 -35.61
CA LYS A 374 35.16 55.51 -36.71
C LYS A 374 33.63 55.52 -36.60
N PRO A 375 32.96 56.68 -36.72
CA PRO A 375 31.52 56.71 -36.81
C PRO A 375 31.06 55.89 -38.02
N ALA A 376 30.00 55.12 -37.84
CA ALA A 376 29.37 54.38 -38.94
C ALA A 376 28.88 55.40 -39.98
N VAL A 377 29.36 55.25 -41.22
CA VAL A 377 28.88 56.05 -42.35
C VAL A 377 27.43 55.63 -42.61
N VAL A 378 26.49 56.52 -42.30
CA VAL A 378 25.10 56.35 -42.71
C VAL A 378 25.05 56.63 -44.21
N VAL A 379 24.92 55.58 -45.01
CA VAL A 379 24.64 55.70 -46.43
C VAL A 379 23.15 56.01 -46.58
N ASN A 380 22.82 57.27 -46.85
CA ASN A 380 21.48 57.63 -47.29
C ASN A 380 21.35 57.25 -48.76
N ASN A 381 20.61 56.19 -49.05
CA ASN A 381 20.15 55.89 -50.41
C ASN A 381 18.94 56.78 -50.69
N ASN A 382 19.11 57.73 -51.61
CA ASN A 382 17.99 58.45 -52.24
C ASN A 382 17.21 57.53 -53.17
#